data_AF-A0AA38F4Q5-F1
#
_entry.id   AF-A0AA38F4Q5-F1
#
_cell.length_a   1.000
_cell.length_b   1.000
_cell.length_c   1.000
_cell.angle_alpha   90.00
_cell.angle_beta   90.00
_cell.angle_gamma   90.00
#
_symmetry.space_group_name_H-M   'P 1'
#
loop_
_entity.id
_entity.type
_entity.pdbx_description
1 polymer ?
#
loop_
_entity_poly.entity_id
_entity_poly.type
_entity_poly.pdbx_seq_one_letter_code
_entity_poly.pdbx_strand_id
1 'polypeptide(L)'
;MFMAICVFAQKHNITLGSTLTSSKNPKWVSGNGQFAFGFYIIAPSVYVLGVWFENIPRKTLAWTAMKDKSGITVGEGCTLQLSDTGLYLYDAQRNLLWSAAPSENVAAAALLDNGNFVLLNALFQPIWQSFDYPTDTLLPGQTLKWESTMFSKASVTDFLAGRFQLSIQGDGNLVLYTVDWVGTSQGSYWNTGTYKFVDNPTSLNFEQSGVLSLVNSTTNITVHTITTGEAGGGQFLRRVTLDTYGILG
;
A
#
# COMPACT_ATOMS: atom_id res chain seq x y z
N MET A 1 1.47 17.74 16.49
CA MET A 1 1.27 18.87 15.56
C MET A 1 0.83 18.29 14.24
N PHE A 2 -0.43 18.49 13.85
CA PHE A 2 -0.96 17.95 12.59
C PHE A 2 -0.09 18.43 11.44
N MET A 3 0.58 17.51 10.76
CA MET A 3 1.22 17.81 9.49
C MET A 3 0.08 18.11 8.52
N ALA A 4 -0.07 19.37 8.15
CA ALA A 4 -0.92 19.74 7.04
C ALA A 4 -0.40 18.94 5.84
N ILE A 5 -1.17 17.94 5.40
CA ILE A 5 -1.04 17.41 4.05
C ILE A 5 -1.50 18.58 3.17
N CYS A 6 -0.58 19.49 2.88
CA CYS A 6 -0.77 20.46 1.84
C CYS A 6 -0.76 19.63 0.56
N VAL A 7 -1.95 19.21 0.14
CA VAL A 7 -2.19 18.74 -1.22
C VAL A 7 -1.97 19.98 -2.07
N PHE A 8 -0.71 20.30 -2.36
CA PHE A 8 -0.38 21.22 -3.45
C PHE A 8 -1.18 20.73 -4.63
N ALA A 9 -2.00 21.62 -5.20
CA ALA A 9 -2.84 21.35 -6.35
C ALA A 9 -2.04 20.55 -7.39
N GLN A 10 -2.22 19.23 -7.35
CA GLN A 10 -1.46 18.32 -8.20
C GLN A 10 -2.03 18.54 -9.60
N LYS A 11 -1.16 18.80 -10.57
CA LYS A 11 -1.53 19.13 -11.95
C LYS A 11 -2.28 17.99 -12.68
N HIS A 12 -2.58 16.88 -11.99
CA HIS A 12 -3.02 15.59 -12.55
C HIS A 12 -4.08 14.88 -11.69
N ASN A 13 -5.07 15.61 -11.19
CA ASN A 13 -6.25 14.95 -10.59
C ASN A 13 -6.99 14.11 -11.64
N ILE A 14 -7.41 12.92 -11.23
CA ILE A 14 -8.28 12.04 -12.00
C ILE A 14 -9.71 12.50 -11.72
N THR A 15 -10.41 12.97 -12.76
CA THR A 15 -11.75 13.52 -12.65
C THR A 15 -12.81 12.42 -12.63
N LEU A 16 -13.96 12.71 -12.03
CA LEU A 16 -15.12 11.80 -12.05
C LEU A 16 -15.47 11.37 -13.48
N GLY A 17 -15.94 10.13 -13.62
CA GLY A 17 -16.24 9.51 -14.91
C GLY A 17 -15.02 8.96 -15.64
N SER A 18 -13.79 9.21 -15.15
CA SER A 18 -12.58 8.61 -15.71
C SER A 18 -12.63 7.08 -15.62
N THR A 19 -12.15 6.42 -16.67
CA THR A 19 -12.06 4.97 -16.74
C THR A 19 -10.69 4.49 -17.22
N LEU A 20 -10.30 3.32 -16.76
CA LEU A 20 -9.22 2.51 -17.33
C LEU A 20 -9.81 1.19 -17.81
N THR A 21 -9.27 0.62 -18.87
CA THR A 21 -9.64 -0.72 -19.32
C THR A 21 -8.39 -1.60 -19.36
N SER A 22 -8.48 -2.84 -18.92
CA SER A 22 -7.38 -3.79 -19.09
C SER A 22 -7.08 -3.92 -20.58
N SER A 23 -5.78 -3.88 -20.95
CA SER A 23 -5.22 -3.77 -22.32
C SER A 23 -5.30 -2.42 -23.05
N LYS A 24 -6.17 -1.48 -22.65
CA LYS A 24 -6.30 -0.15 -23.31
C LYS A 24 -6.24 0.99 -22.31
N ASN A 25 -5.20 1.83 -22.41
CA ASN A 25 -4.90 2.89 -21.43
C ASN A 25 -4.95 2.34 -19.99
N PRO A 26 -4.09 1.38 -19.64
CA PRO A 26 -4.28 0.56 -18.44
C PRO A 26 -3.93 1.27 -17.12
N LYS A 27 -3.52 2.55 -17.14
CA LYS A 27 -2.94 3.20 -15.95
C LYS A 27 -3.12 4.72 -15.91
N TRP A 28 -3.14 5.24 -14.70
CA TRP A 28 -2.83 6.63 -14.36
C TRP A 28 -1.41 6.73 -13.81
N VAL A 29 -0.73 7.86 -14.01
CA VAL A 29 0.69 8.06 -13.66
C VAL A 29 0.82 9.25 -12.72
N SER A 30 1.70 9.16 -11.71
CA SER A 30 1.97 10.23 -10.76
C SER A 30 2.59 11.46 -11.45
N GLY A 31 2.50 12.63 -10.81
CA GLY A 31 3.00 13.89 -11.38
C GLY A 31 4.50 13.87 -11.70
N ASN A 32 5.29 13.19 -10.85
CA ASN A 32 6.72 12.97 -11.07
C ASN A 32 7.06 11.78 -11.99
N GLY A 33 6.07 11.03 -12.48
CA GLY A 33 6.26 9.86 -13.34
C GLY A 33 6.84 8.62 -12.64
N GLN A 34 7.10 8.65 -11.34
CA GLN A 34 7.76 7.55 -10.61
C GLN A 34 6.81 6.38 -10.33
N PHE A 35 5.52 6.64 -10.18
CA PHE A 35 4.50 5.65 -9.85
C PHE A 35 3.40 5.62 -10.90
N ALA A 36 2.78 4.46 -11.04
CA ALA A 36 1.54 4.32 -11.79
C ALA A 36 0.54 3.45 -11.02
N PHE A 37 -0.74 3.69 -11.27
CA PHE A 37 -1.87 2.97 -10.69
C PHE A 37 -2.81 2.49 -11.79
N GLY A 38 -3.30 1.26 -11.67
CA GLY A 38 -4.23 0.66 -12.64
C GLY A 38 -3.96 -0.83 -12.85
N PHE A 39 -4.14 -1.29 -14.09
CA PHE A 39 -3.94 -2.68 -14.49
C PHE A 39 -2.47 -2.98 -14.77
N TYR A 40 -1.80 -3.59 -13.79
CA TYR A 40 -0.44 -4.09 -13.91
C TYR A 40 -0.44 -5.49 -14.55
N ILE A 41 0.31 -5.67 -15.63
CA ILE A 41 0.41 -6.95 -16.33
C ILE A 41 1.33 -7.93 -15.61
N ILE A 42 0.84 -9.14 -15.31
CA ILE A 42 1.60 -10.20 -14.62
C ILE A 42 1.86 -11.42 -15.51
N ALA A 43 1.03 -11.62 -16.53
CA ALA A 43 1.21 -12.62 -17.59
C ALA A 43 0.43 -12.14 -18.84
N PRO A 44 0.61 -12.75 -20.03
CA PRO A 44 -0.16 -12.38 -21.22
C PRO A 44 -1.67 -12.37 -20.94
N SER A 45 -2.30 -11.22 -21.16
CA SER A 45 -3.73 -11.00 -20.91
C SER A 45 -4.19 -11.16 -19.44
N VAL A 46 -3.26 -11.21 -18.49
CA VAL A 46 -3.55 -11.32 -17.05
C VAL A 46 -3.01 -10.10 -16.32
N TYR A 47 -3.89 -9.43 -15.58
CA TYR A 47 -3.60 -8.17 -14.91
C TYR A 47 -3.96 -8.24 -13.42
N VAL A 48 -3.33 -7.40 -12.61
CA VAL A 48 -3.75 -7.11 -11.25
C VAL A 48 -3.95 -5.61 -11.09
N LEU A 49 -4.93 -5.20 -10.28
CA LEU A 49 -5.14 -3.80 -9.95
C LEU A 49 -4.15 -3.37 -8.86
N GLY A 50 -3.27 -2.40 -9.11
CA GLY A 50 -2.28 -2.02 -8.11
C GLY A 50 -1.53 -0.72 -8.38
N VAL A 51 -0.59 -0.40 -7.49
CA VAL A 51 0.41 0.66 -7.65
C VAL A 51 1.78 0.02 -7.88
N TRP A 52 2.56 0.54 -8.83
CA TRP A 52 3.93 0.08 -9.09
C TRP A 52 4.89 1.23 -9.37
N PHE A 53 6.18 0.95 -9.22
CA PHE A 53 7.25 1.82 -9.70
C PHE A 53 7.27 1.78 -11.24
N GLU A 54 6.90 2.90 -11.87
CA GLU A 54 6.69 3.00 -13.32
C GLU A 54 7.99 3.26 -14.07
N ASN A 55 8.86 4.12 -13.53
CA ASN A 55 10.06 4.59 -14.21
C ASN A 55 11.31 3.78 -13.87
N ILE A 56 11.19 2.45 -13.83
CA ILE A 56 12.31 1.52 -13.64
C ILE A 56 12.26 0.38 -14.68
N PRO A 57 13.40 -0.20 -15.10
CA PRO A 57 13.43 -1.23 -16.15
C PRO A 57 12.61 -2.47 -15.78
N ARG A 58 12.70 -2.89 -14.51
CA ARG A 58 11.90 -3.99 -13.94
C ARG A 58 10.86 -3.39 -13.02
N LYS A 59 9.72 -2.99 -13.60
CA LYS A 59 8.57 -2.47 -12.86
C LYS A 59 8.25 -3.43 -11.71
N THR A 60 7.99 -2.87 -10.54
CA THR A 60 7.67 -3.67 -9.37
C THR A 60 6.42 -3.14 -8.69
N LEU A 61 5.47 -4.02 -8.43
CA LEU A 61 4.29 -3.71 -7.63
C LEU A 61 4.68 -3.36 -6.20
N ALA A 62 4.17 -2.22 -5.74
CA ALA A 62 4.31 -1.73 -4.37
C ALA A 62 3.01 -1.91 -3.57
N TRP A 63 1.86 -2.00 -4.26
CA TRP A 63 0.55 -2.21 -3.65
C TRP A 63 -0.36 -2.94 -4.63
N THR A 64 -1.29 -3.76 -4.15
CA THR A 64 -2.32 -4.40 -4.96
C THR A 64 -3.67 -4.33 -4.26
N ALA A 65 -4.74 -4.16 -5.02
CA ALA A 65 -6.09 -4.26 -4.50
C ALA A 65 -6.36 -5.71 -4.09
N MET A 66 -6.79 -5.89 -2.85
CA MET A 66 -7.10 -7.20 -2.28
C MET A 66 -8.59 -7.32 -1.96
N LYS A 67 -9.09 -8.54 -2.09
CA LYS A 67 -10.38 -9.00 -1.58
C LYS A 67 -10.14 -10.30 -0.82
N ASP A 68 -10.55 -10.38 0.44
CA ASP A 68 -10.39 -11.58 1.29
C ASP A 68 -8.94 -12.12 1.29
N LYS A 69 -7.96 -11.24 1.54
CA LYS A 69 -6.50 -11.54 1.54
C LYS A 69 -5.93 -12.04 0.20
N SER A 70 -6.68 -11.85 -0.89
CA SER A 70 -6.30 -12.28 -2.23
C SER A 70 -6.18 -11.08 -3.15
N GLY A 71 -5.04 -10.91 -3.82
CA GLY A 71 -4.90 -9.95 -4.91
C GLY A 71 -5.93 -10.22 -6.02
N ILE A 72 -6.49 -9.16 -6.59
CA ILE A 72 -7.53 -9.30 -7.62
C ILE A 72 -6.89 -9.44 -8.99
N THR A 73 -6.86 -10.67 -9.48
CA THR A 73 -6.40 -11.00 -10.83
C THR A 73 -7.56 -10.94 -11.82
N VAL A 74 -7.37 -10.25 -12.93
CA VAL A 74 -8.39 -10.02 -13.96
C VAL A 74 -7.87 -10.28 -15.37
N GLY A 75 -8.80 -10.57 -16.28
CA GLY A 75 -8.52 -10.73 -17.71
C GLY A 75 -8.67 -9.43 -18.51
N GLU A 76 -8.74 -9.57 -19.83
CA GLU A 76 -9.02 -8.45 -20.76
C GLU A 76 -10.45 -7.93 -20.67
N GLY A 77 -10.66 -6.67 -21.04
CA GLY A 77 -11.98 -6.03 -21.07
C GLY A 77 -12.53 -5.62 -19.70
N CYS A 78 -11.79 -5.84 -18.62
CA CYS A 78 -12.15 -5.38 -17.29
C CYS A 78 -11.99 -3.86 -17.19
N THR A 79 -12.88 -3.19 -16.47
CA THR A 79 -12.94 -1.73 -16.42
C THR A 79 -12.85 -1.23 -14.99
N LEU A 80 -11.96 -0.27 -14.76
CA LEU A 80 -11.88 0.49 -13.53
C LEU A 80 -12.56 1.84 -13.77
N GLN A 81 -13.50 2.23 -12.91
CA GLN A 81 -14.32 3.43 -13.09
C GLN A 81 -14.37 4.25 -11.81
N LEU A 82 -14.02 5.53 -11.93
CA LEU A 82 -14.18 6.50 -10.84
C LEU A 82 -15.56 7.16 -10.94
N SER A 83 -16.33 7.09 -9.85
CA SER A 83 -17.60 7.81 -9.67
C SER A 83 -17.54 8.71 -8.44
N ASP A 84 -18.62 9.46 -8.23
CA ASP A 84 -18.85 10.29 -7.04
C ASP A 84 -19.04 9.48 -5.75
N THR A 85 -19.24 8.17 -5.85
CA THR A 85 -19.41 7.27 -4.70
C THR A 85 -18.20 6.39 -4.42
N GLY A 86 -17.19 6.39 -5.30
CA GLY A 86 -16.03 5.51 -5.13
C GLY A 86 -15.31 5.15 -6.43
N LEU A 87 -14.37 4.22 -6.30
CA LEU A 87 -13.66 3.59 -7.41
C LEU A 87 -14.09 2.13 -7.51
N TYR A 88 -14.53 1.71 -8.69
CA TYR A 88 -15.14 0.39 -8.90
C TYR A 88 -14.43 -0.38 -10.02
N LEU A 89 -14.09 -1.63 -9.75
CA LEU A 89 -13.53 -2.57 -10.70
C LEU A 89 -14.61 -3.55 -11.15
N TYR A 90 -14.88 -3.56 -12.45
CA TYR A 90 -15.83 -4.46 -13.09
C TYR A 90 -15.12 -5.44 -14.02
N ASP A 91 -15.65 -6.66 -14.13
CA ASP A 91 -15.28 -7.58 -15.20
C ASP A 91 -15.87 -7.16 -16.56
N ALA A 92 -15.56 -7.92 -17.61
CA ALA A 92 -16.06 -7.66 -18.96
C ALA A 92 -17.59 -7.80 -19.09
N GLN A 93 -18.24 -8.51 -18.15
CA GLN A 93 -19.68 -8.72 -18.08
C GLN A 93 -20.37 -7.71 -17.14
N ARG A 94 -19.63 -6.70 -16.64
CA ARG A 94 -20.10 -5.66 -15.70
C ARG A 94 -20.45 -6.17 -14.30
N ASN A 95 -19.96 -7.35 -13.90
CA ASN A 95 -20.03 -7.77 -12.50
C ASN A 95 -18.99 -7.01 -11.67
N LEU A 96 -19.37 -6.60 -10.46
CA LEU A 96 -18.47 -5.91 -9.55
C LEU A 96 -17.48 -6.89 -8.92
N LEU A 97 -16.18 -6.67 -9.14
CA LEU A 97 -15.12 -7.48 -8.57
C LEU A 97 -14.58 -6.88 -7.26
N TRP A 98 -14.41 -5.56 -7.23
CA TRP A 98 -13.86 -4.81 -6.09
C TRP A 98 -14.25 -3.34 -6.12
N SER A 99 -14.22 -2.70 -4.96
CA SER A 99 -14.44 -1.26 -4.84
C SER A 99 -13.68 -0.64 -3.68
N ALA A 100 -13.24 0.60 -3.87
CA ALA A 100 -12.95 1.54 -2.80
C ALA A 100 -14.09 2.56 -2.73
N ALA A 101 -15.00 2.37 -1.77
CA ALA A 101 -16.21 3.17 -1.60
C ALA A 101 -16.23 3.81 -0.20
N PRO A 102 -15.66 5.02 -0.03
CA PRO A 102 -15.72 5.73 1.24
C PRO A 102 -17.16 6.15 1.58
N SER A 103 -17.40 6.53 2.84
CA SER A 103 -18.71 7.02 3.30
C SER A 103 -19.04 8.44 2.83
N GLU A 104 -18.02 9.20 2.43
CA GLU A 104 -18.14 10.55 1.88
C GLU A 104 -18.13 10.52 0.35
N ASN A 105 -18.73 11.55 -0.27
CA ASN A 105 -18.71 11.69 -1.72
C ASN A 105 -17.30 12.00 -2.23
N VAL A 106 -16.91 11.28 -3.26
CA VAL A 106 -15.67 11.48 -4.01
C VAL A 106 -15.85 12.62 -5.00
N ALA A 107 -14.90 13.56 -5.01
CA ALA A 107 -14.83 14.64 -5.99
C ALA A 107 -13.73 14.42 -7.04
N ALA A 108 -12.67 13.70 -6.67
CA ALA A 108 -11.56 13.36 -7.54
C ALA A 108 -10.75 12.19 -6.96
N ALA A 109 -9.83 11.64 -7.75
CA ALA A 109 -8.76 10.78 -7.26
C ALA A 109 -7.40 11.35 -7.66
N ALA A 110 -6.34 10.92 -6.98
CA ALA A 110 -4.97 11.29 -7.32
C ALA A 110 -3.99 10.16 -7.00
N LEU A 111 -2.92 10.06 -7.80
CA LEU A 111 -1.75 9.27 -7.47
C LEU A 111 -0.64 10.22 -7.03
N LEU A 112 -0.36 10.22 -5.73
CA LEU A 112 0.66 11.08 -5.14
C LEU A 112 2.06 10.62 -5.57
N ASP A 113 3.01 11.55 -5.50
CA ASP A 113 4.40 11.33 -5.92
C ASP A 113 5.16 10.33 -5.05
N ASN A 114 4.63 9.98 -3.88
CA ASN A 114 5.12 8.92 -3.00
C ASN A 114 4.46 7.55 -3.26
N GLY A 115 3.59 7.44 -4.28
CA GLY A 115 2.88 6.22 -4.63
C GLY A 115 1.58 5.99 -3.86
N ASN A 116 1.14 6.91 -3.01
CA ASN A 116 -0.17 6.81 -2.36
C ASN A 116 -1.28 7.16 -3.35
N PHE A 117 -2.17 6.20 -3.64
CA PHE A 117 -3.38 6.46 -4.43
C PHE A 117 -4.50 6.87 -3.49
N VAL A 118 -5.12 8.03 -3.73
CA VAL A 118 -6.10 8.64 -2.83
C VAL A 118 -7.41 8.97 -3.56
N LEU A 119 -8.53 8.80 -2.86
CA LEU A 119 -9.82 9.40 -3.23
C LEU A 119 -10.02 10.65 -2.37
N LEU A 120 -10.44 11.74 -3.00
CA LEU A 120 -10.52 13.06 -2.40
C LEU A 120 -11.97 13.54 -2.34
N ASN A 121 -12.37 14.19 -1.25
CA ASN A 121 -13.63 14.92 -1.18
C ASN A 121 -13.54 16.30 -1.87
N ALA A 122 -14.62 17.06 -1.88
CA ALA A 122 -14.68 18.39 -2.52
C ALA A 122 -13.73 19.44 -1.89
N LEU A 123 -13.23 19.17 -0.67
CA LEU A 123 -12.22 19.98 0.01
C LEU A 123 -10.79 19.50 -0.28
N PHE A 124 -10.62 18.57 -1.22
CA PHE A 124 -9.35 17.92 -1.55
C PHE A 124 -8.70 17.19 -0.36
N GLN A 125 -9.50 16.73 0.59
CA GLN A 125 -9.03 15.92 1.71
C GLN A 125 -9.12 14.43 1.34
N PRO A 126 -8.09 13.62 1.64
CA PRO A 126 -8.16 12.18 1.46
C PRO A 126 -9.27 11.56 2.32
N ILE A 127 -10.21 10.88 1.68
CA ILE A 127 -11.31 10.13 2.33
C ILE A 127 -11.16 8.61 2.15
N TRP A 128 -10.24 8.19 1.28
CA TRP A 128 -9.75 6.83 1.16
C TRP A 128 -8.33 6.89 0.60
N GLN A 129 -7.45 5.99 1.01
CA GLN A 129 -6.08 5.93 0.49
C GLN A 129 -5.51 4.50 0.52
N SER A 130 -4.68 4.17 -0.48
CA SER A 130 -4.06 2.83 -0.58
C SER A 130 -3.13 2.53 0.59
N PHE A 131 -2.52 3.56 1.18
CA PHE A 131 -1.60 3.40 2.31
C PHE A 131 -2.25 2.87 3.59
N ASP A 132 -3.56 3.04 3.76
CA ASP A 132 -4.31 2.44 4.88
C ASP A 132 -4.60 0.94 4.67
N TYR A 133 -4.28 0.39 3.48
CA TYR A 133 -4.47 -1.03 3.14
C TYR A 133 -3.14 -1.66 2.70
N PRO A 134 -2.13 -1.76 3.58
CA PRO A 134 -0.82 -2.30 3.23
C PRO A 134 -0.91 -3.77 2.77
N THR A 135 -0.04 -4.16 1.83
CA THR A 135 0.01 -5.54 1.30
C THR A 135 1.19 -6.32 1.85
N ASP A 136 2.30 -6.34 1.13
CA ASP A 136 3.59 -6.95 1.45
C ASP A 136 4.71 -5.91 1.47
N THR A 137 4.42 -4.67 1.09
CA THR A 137 5.39 -3.58 0.93
C THR A 137 4.88 -2.29 1.58
N LEU A 138 5.80 -1.58 2.25
CA LEU A 138 5.63 -0.21 2.71
C LEU A 138 6.43 0.75 1.83
N LEU A 139 5.83 1.88 1.48
CA LEU A 139 6.47 2.99 0.77
C LEU A 139 6.81 4.15 1.71
N PRO A 140 7.78 5.01 1.36
CA PRO A 140 8.13 6.14 2.22
C PRO A 140 6.94 7.10 2.44
N GLY A 141 6.79 7.55 3.67
CA GLY A 141 5.62 8.31 4.14
C GLY A 141 4.43 7.43 4.53
N GLN A 142 4.53 6.10 4.44
CA GLN A 142 3.50 5.17 4.91
C GLN A 142 3.72 4.80 6.37
N THR A 143 2.61 4.67 7.09
CA THR A 143 2.55 4.20 8.47
C THR A 143 1.72 2.93 8.54
N LEU A 144 2.30 1.86 9.06
CA LEU A 144 1.56 0.67 9.46
C LEU A 144 1.07 0.88 10.90
N LYS A 145 -0.25 0.98 11.07
CA LYS A 145 -0.86 1.23 12.38
C LYS A 145 -0.91 -0.04 13.22
N TRP A 146 -1.07 0.14 14.53
CA TRP A 146 -1.52 -0.88 15.46
C TRP A 146 -2.66 -1.73 14.89
N GLU A 147 -2.68 -3.04 15.19
CA GLU A 147 -3.64 -4.03 14.68
C GLU A 147 -3.63 -4.24 13.16
N SER A 148 -2.85 -3.47 12.41
CA SER A 148 -2.61 -3.75 11.00
C SER A 148 -1.60 -4.89 10.86
N THR A 149 -1.84 -5.74 9.87
CA THR A 149 -1.01 -6.90 9.60
C THR A 149 -0.59 -6.87 8.14
N MET A 150 0.71 -7.08 7.90
CA MET A 150 1.27 -7.18 6.55
C MET A 150 1.65 -8.64 6.29
N PHE A 151 1.29 -9.17 5.12
CA PHE A 151 1.59 -10.55 4.75
C PHE A 151 2.58 -10.56 3.59
N SER A 152 3.48 -11.54 3.57
CA SER A 152 4.25 -11.81 2.36
C SER A 152 3.31 -12.19 1.22
N LYS A 153 3.82 -12.15 -0.02
CA LYS A 153 3.16 -12.85 -1.13
C LYS A 153 3.33 -14.36 -1.01
N ALA A 154 2.43 -15.12 -1.60
CA ALA A 154 2.53 -16.58 -1.71
C ALA A 154 3.69 -16.98 -2.64
N SER A 155 3.90 -16.22 -3.72
CA SER A 155 5.09 -16.32 -4.58
C SER A 155 5.32 -15.01 -5.35
N VAL A 156 6.39 -14.94 -6.15
CA VAL A 156 6.68 -13.75 -6.98
C VAL A 156 5.55 -13.46 -7.98
N THR A 157 4.83 -14.48 -8.43
CA THR A 157 3.74 -14.38 -9.42
C THR A 157 2.35 -14.57 -8.82
N ASP A 158 2.28 -14.94 -7.54
CA ASP A 158 1.03 -15.21 -6.83
C ASP A 158 0.81 -14.16 -5.74
N PHE A 159 -0.20 -13.33 -5.96
CA PHE A 159 -0.58 -12.19 -5.12
C PHE A 159 -1.54 -12.58 -3.98
N LEU A 160 -1.72 -13.88 -3.72
CA LEU A 160 -2.31 -14.37 -2.49
C LEU A 160 -1.40 -14.07 -1.28
N ALA A 161 -2.01 -13.93 -0.10
CA ALA A 161 -1.25 -13.90 1.14
C ALA A 161 -0.42 -15.18 1.31
N GLY A 162 0.86 -15.00 1.61
CA GLY A 162 1.83 -16.06 1.84
C GLY A 162 1.88 -16.51 3.30
N ARG A 163 2.97 -17.22 3.62
CA ARG A 163 3.15 -17.89 4.92
C ARG A 163 3.93 -17.07 5.95
N PHE A 164 4.18 -15.80 5.67
CA PHE A 164 4.90 -14.91 6.58
C PHE A 164 4.08 -13.67 6.86
N GLN A 165 4.14 -13.23 8.12
CA GLN A 165 3.33 -12.14 8.64
C GLN A 165 4.19 -11.20 9.47
N LEU A 166 4.06 -9.89 9.26
CA LEU A 166 4.54 -8.83 10.14
C LEU A 166 3.36 -8.24 10.90
N SER A 167 3.47 -8.13 12.22
CA SER A 167 2.40 -7.59 13.07
C SER A 167 2.96 -6.77 14.23
N ILE A 168 2.27 -5.68 14.55
CA ILE A 168 2.47 -4.93 15.81
C ILE A 168 1.49 -5.53 16.82
N GLN A 169 2.03 -6.21 17.82
CA GLN A 169 1.26 -6.91 18.86
C GLN A 169 0.66 -5.95 19.89
N GLY A 170 -0.35 -6.45 20.61
CA GLY A 170 -1.03 -5.88 21.78
C GLY A 170 -0.17 -5.28 22.90
N ASP A 171 1.12 -5.59 22.92
CA ASP A 171 2.10 -5.14 23.90
C ASP A 171 3.12 -4.15 23.31
N GLY A 172 2.98 -3.78 22.04
CA GLY A 172 3.91 -2.90 21.33
C GLY A 172 5.07 -3.60 20.67
N ASN A 173 5.14 -4.94 20.70
CA ASN A 173 6.19 -5.65 20.00
C ASN A 173 5.92 -5.69 18.49
N LEU A 174 6.91 -5.33 17.67
CA LEU A 174 6.87 -5.67 16.25
C LEU A 174 7.46 -7.07 16.07
N VAL A 175 6.68 -7.98 15.48
CA VAL A 175 6.99 -9.40 15.40
C VAL A 175 6.76 -9.95 14.00
N LEU A 176 7.65 -10.85 13.58
CA LEU A 176 7.53 -11.65 12.37
C LEU A 176 7.16 -13.10 12.73
N TYR A 177 6.12 -13.61 12.07
CA TYR A 177 5.55 -14.94 12.29
C TYR A 177 5.53 -15.78 11.03
N THR A 178 5.59 -17.10 11.21
CA THR A 178 5.06 -18.05 10.23
C THR A 178 3.55 -18.20 10.43
N VAL A 179 2.81 -18.26 9.33
CA VAL A 179 1.37 -18.49 9.30
C VAL A 179 1.04 -19.75 8.51
N ASP A 180 0.07 -20.51 9.00
CA ASP A 180 -0.47 -21.66 8.28
C ASP A 180 -1.47 -21.26 7.19
N TRP A 181 -2.00 -22.25 6.46
CA TRP A 181 -2.94 -22.04 5.36
C TRP A 181 -4.30 -21.46 5.78
N VAL A 182 -4.67 -21.55 7.07
CA VAL A 182 -5.90 -20.92 7.60
C VAL A 182 -5.62 -19.53 8.21
N GLY A 183 -4.38 -19.07 8.16
CA GLY A 183 -3.96 -17.75 8.64
C GLY A 183 -3.68 -17.69 10.15
N THR A 184 -3.47 -18.83 10.80
CA THR A 184 -3.10 -18.88 12.22
C THR A 184 -1.58 -18.77 12.36
N SER A 185 -1.14 -17.86 13.24
CA SER A 185 0.28 -17.73 13.59
C SER A 185 0.77 -18.99 14.30
N GLN A 186 1.80 -19.65 13.75
CA GLN A 186 2.35 -20.90 14.26
C GLN A 186 3.61 -20.69 15.11
N GLY A 187 4.37 -19.61 14.87
CA GLY A 187 5.54 -19.27 15.68
C GLY A 187 6.23 -17.99 15.23
N SER A 188 6.72 -17.20 16.18
CA SER A 188 7.56 -16.03 15.90
C SER A 188 8.99 -16.46 15.61
N TYR A 189 9.60 -15.93 14.56
CA TYR A 189 11.03 -16.17 14.27
C TYR A 189 11.90 -14.92 14.46
N TRP A 190 11.29 -13.74 14.60
CA TRP A 190 12.00 -12.49 14.90
C TRP A 190 11.08 -11.48 15.60
N ASN A 191 11.64 -10.65 16.49
CA ASN A 191 10.93 -9.52 17.09
C ASN A 191 11.90 -8.42 17.53
N THR A 192 11.36 -7.22 17.72
CA THR A 192 12.10 -6.02 18.16
C THR A 192 12.36 -5.97 19.68
N GLY A 193 11.59 -6.72 20.48
CA GLY A 193 11.70 -6.69 21.94
C GLY A 193 11.06 -5.45 22.58
N THR A 194 10.25 -4.70 21.83
CA THR A 194 9.72 -3.41 22.28
C THR A 194 8.60 -3.50 23.31
N TYR A 195 8.06 -4.70 23.57
CA TYR A 195 7.11 -4.97 24.65
C TYR A 195 7.59 -4.59 26.06
N LYS A 196 8.90 -4.32 26.21
CA LYS A 196 9.51 -3.92 27.47
C LYS A 196 9.49 -2.40 27.70
N PHE A 197 9.17 -1.60 26.67
CA PHE A 197 9.17 -0.14 26.79
C PHE A 197 7.85 0.37 27.35
N VAL A 198 7.94 1.36 28.24
CA VAL A 198 6.79 2.01 28.88
C VAL A 198 5.95 2.77 27.85
N ASP A 199 6.60 3.43 26.90
CA ASP A 199 5.94 4.26 25.90
C ASP A 199 5.23 3.46 24.79
N ASN A 200 5.18 2.11 24.85
CA ASN A 200 4.41 1.20 23.99
C ASN A 200 4.09 1.73 22.55
N PRO A 201 4.87 1.34 21.52
CA PRO A 201 4.67 1.87 20.17
C PRO A 201 3.36 1.36 19.55
N THR A 202 2.69 2.23 18.81
CA THR A 202 1.38 1.99 18.19
C THR A 202 1.42 2.08 16.67
N SER A 203 2.62 2.29 16.10
CA SER A 203 2.80 2.45 14.67
C SER A 203 4.23 2.14 14.25
N LEU A 204 4.37 1.60 13.04
CA LEU A 204 5.63 1.44 12.33
C LEU A 204 5.64 2.46 11.18
N ASN A 205 6.55 3.41 11.26
CA ASN A 205 6.69 4.50 10.30
C ASN A 205 7.87 4.24 9.38
N PHE A 206 7.64 4.41 8.07
CA PHE A 206 8.70 4.38 7.08
C PHE A 206 8.90 5.77 6.47
N GLU A 207 10.03 6.40 6.78
CA GLU A 207 10.30 7.78 6.41
C GLU A 207 10.92 7.91 5.01
N GLN A 208 10.82 9.11 4.43
CA GLN A 208 11.48 9.46 3.16
C GLN A 208 13.00 9.26 3.19
N SER A 209 13.60 9.42 4.38
CA SER A 209 15.03 9.18 4.64
C SER A 209 15.43 7.69 4.53
N GLY A 210 14.46 6.78 4.48
CA GLY A 210 14.68 5.33 4.57
C GLY A 210 14.76 4.81 6.02
N VAL A 211 14.53 5.68 7.01
CA VAL A 211 14.43 5.26 8.42
C VAL A 211 13.12 4.50 8.63
N LEU A 212 13.22 3.30 9.18
CA LEU A 212 12.10 2.51 9.65
C LEU A 212 12.09 2.54 11.19
N SER A 213 11.02 3.06 11.79
CA SER A 213 10.95 3.25 13.24
C SER A 213 9.58 2.94 13.83
N LEU A 214 9.59 2.48 15.08
CA LEU A 214 8.41 2.27 15.91
C LEU A 214 8.14 3.52 16.72
N VAL A 215 6.91 4.03 16.61
CA VAL A 215 6.49 5.31 17.18
C VAL A 215 5.23 5.11 18.01
N ASN A 216 5.18 5.74 19.18
CA ASN A 216 3.92 5.96 19.88
C ASN A 216 3.22 7.15 19.22
N SER A 217 2.14 6.88 18.50
CA SER A 217 1.41 7.90 17.74
C SER A 217 0.67 8.93 18.61
N THR A 218 0.41 8.62 19.89
CA THR A 218 -0.23 9.53 20.85
C THR A 218 0.74 10.60 21.34
N THR A 219 1.95 10.19 21.73
CA THR A 219 3.00 11.10 22.22
C THR A 219 3.91 11.63 21.11
N ASN A 220 3.85 11.02 19.93
CA ASN A 220 4.74 11.26 18.80
C ASN A 220 6.22 11.03 19.14
N ILE A 221 6.49 10.04 20.00
CA ILE A 221 7.84 9.66 20.43
C ILE A 221 8.27 8.41 19.65
N THR A 222 9.46 8.47 19.06
CA THR A 222 10.14 7.29 18.51
C THR A 222 10.63 6.40 19.65
N VAL A 223 10.04 5.22 19.77
CA VAL A 223 10.38 4.23 20.81
C VAL A 223 11.58 3.40 20.39
N HIS A 224 11.67 3.02 19.11
CA HIS A 224 12.74 2.18 18.61
C HIS A 224 12.99 2.43 17.12
N THR A 225 14.26 2.51 16.73
CA THR A 225 14.67 2.65 15.33
C THR A 225 15.19 1.29 14.84
N ILE A 226 14.56 0.73 13.81
CA ILE A 226 14.88 -0.59 13.26
C ILE A 226 16.02 -0.48 12.25
N THR A 227 15.97 0.51 11.37
CA THR A 227 17.01 0.77 10.36
C THR A 227 17.49 2.20 10.48
N THR A 228 18.81 2.40 10.35
CA THR A 228 19.37 3.73 10.10
C THR A 228 19.29 3.98 8.60
N GLY A 229 18.48 4.96 8.19
CA GLY A 229 18.42 5.39 6.79
C GLY A 229 19.81 5.77 6.27
N GLU A 230 20.02 5.67 4.96
CA GLU A 230 21.32 6.05 4.38
C GLU A 230 21.45 7.57 4.26
N ALA A 231 22.54 8.11 4.80
CA ALA A 231 22.98 9.48 4.55
C ALA A 231 23.51 9.59 3.11
N GLY A 232 22.61 9.78 2.14
CA GLY A 232 23.00 9.97 0.73
C GLY A 232 21.97 10.80 -0.02
N GLY A 233 22.36 11.99 -0.47
CA GLY A 233 21.52 12.98 -1.17
C GLY A 233 21.07 12.58 -2.58
N GLY A 234 20.97 11.29 -2.89
CA GLY A 234 20.39 10.78 -4.13
C GLY A 234 18.88 10.56 -3.99
N GLN A 235 18.11 10.89 -5.02
CA GLN A 235 16.69 10.54 -5.09
C GLN A 235 16.53 9.04 -5.40
N PHE A 236 16.70 8.20 -4.39
CA PHE A 236 16.44 6.77 -4.52
C PHE A 236 14.98 6.47 -4.20
N LEU A 237 14.36 5.63 -5.02
CA LEU A 237 13.10 4.99 -4.68
C LEU A 237 13.39 3.94 -3.61
N ARG A 238 12.78 4.09 -2.43
CA ARG A 238 12.93 3.17 -1.31
C ARG A 238 11.63 2.41 -1.08
N ARG A 239 11.74 1.21 -0.51
CA ARG A 239 10.61 0.40 -0.03
C ARG A 239 11.10 -0.49 1.10
N VAL A 240 10.17 -0.98 1.90
CA VAL A 240 10.39 -2.10 2.82
C VAL A 240 9.40 -3.19 2.45
N THR A 241 9.87 -4.38 2.10
CA THR A 241 9.05 -5.50 1.64
C THR A 241 9.25 -6.70 2.55
N LEU A 242 8.16 -7.33 2.97
CA LEU A 242 8.19 -8.68 3.54
C LEU A 242 8.13 -9.68 2.39
N ASP A 243 9.28 -10.28 2.08
CA ASP A 243 9.42 -11.14 0.92
C ASP A 243 8.81 -12.54 1.11
N THR A 244 8.80 -13.33 0.03
CA THR A 244 8.26 -14.69 -0.02
C THR A 244 9.04 -15.69 0.84
N TYR A 245 10.17 -15.30 1.42
CA TYR A 245 11.02 -16.10 2.30
C TYR A 245 10.94 -15.66 3.77
N GLY A 246 10.13 -14.63 4.08
CA GLY A 246 9.96 -14.13 5.45
C GLY A 246 11.03 -13.13 5.87
N ILE A 247 11.73 -12.51 4.92
CA ILE A 247 12.71 -11.47 5.21
C ILE A 247 12.06 -10.11 4.99
N LEU A 248 12.19 -9.22 5.97
CA LEU A 248 11.80 -7.82 5.85
C LEU A 248 13.02 -7.00 5.41
N GLY A 249 12.96 -6.36 4.24
CA GLY A 249 14.07 -5.59 3.69
C GLY A 249 13.71 -4.59 2.60
#